data_AF-A0A0E9X7C8-F1
#
_entry.id   AF-A0A0E9X7C8-F1
#
_cell.length_a   1.000
_cell.length_b   1.000
_cell.length_c   1.000
_cell.angle_alpha   90.00
_cell.angle_beta   90.00
_cell.angle_gamma   90.00
#
_symmetry.space_group_name_H-M   'P 1'
#
loop_
_entity.id
_entity.type
_entity.pdbx_description
1 polymer ?
#
loop_
_entity_poly.entity_id
_entity_poly.type
_entity_poly.pdbx_seq_one_letter_code
_entity_poly.pdbx_strand_id
1 'polypeptide(L)'
;MDYPRDKNGNITAMVHPNLQDCDWEPLNPGDPMFQAFDGRTIKYEGDSTVFPAFINEAAYYEKHQAFTMTRRETLTANGIKASKM
;
A
#
# COMPACT_ATOMS: atom_id res chain seq x y z
N MET A 1 4.51 -3.48 0.48
CA MET A 1 3.70 -4.57 1.04
C MET A 1 3.50 -5.60 -0.04
N ASP A 2 3.85 -6.87 0.16
CA ASP A 2 3.55 -7.95 -0.80
C ASP A 2 2.14 -8.50 -0.57
N TYR A 3 1.61 -9.19 -1.57
CA TYR A 3 0.47 -10.08 -1.41
C TYR A 3 0.81 -11.24 -0.47
N PRO A 4 -0.15 -11.74 0.33
CA PRO A 4 -0.02 -13.01 1.02
C PRO A 4 0.19 -14.15 0.01
N ARG A 5 1.22 -14.98 0.21
CA ARG A 5 1.59 -16.06 -0.70
C ARG A 5 1.71 -17.41 0.00
N ASP A 6 1.48 -18.48 -0.74
CA ASP A 6 1.78 -19.84 -0.29
C ASP A 6 3.28 -20.15 -0.40
N LYS A 7 3.66 -21.37 0.03
CA LYS A 7 5.04 -21.87 -0.05
C LYS A 7 5.61 -21.99 -1.47
N ASN A 8 4.76 -21.98 -2.48
CA ASN A 8 5.16 -22.06 -3.89
C ASN A 8 5.23 -20.66 -4.53
N GLY A 9 4.95 -19.60 -3.78
CA GLY A 9 4.94 -18.22 -4.25
C GLY A 9 3.64 -17.78 -4.92
N ASN A 10 2.59 -18.61 -4.91
CA ASN A 10 1.30 -18.22 -5.46
C ASN A 10 0.59 -17.25 -4.52
N ILE A 11 -0.06 -16.24 -5.07
CA ILE A 11 -0.92 -15.34 -4.30
C ILE A 11 -2.09 -16.15 -3.70
N THR A 12 -2.42 -15.87 -2.44
CA THR A 12 -3.49 -16.55 -1.69
C THR A 12 -4.58 -15.60 -1.20
N ALA A 13 -4.38 -14.29 -1.37
CA ALA A 13 -5.32 -13.24 -1.01
C ALA A 13 -5.14 -12.04 -1.95
N MET A 14 -6.24 -11.35 -2.25
CA MET A 14 -6.24 -10.12 -3.06
C MET A 14 -6.47 -8.90 -2.18
N VAL A 15 -6.20 -7.70 -2.71
CA VAL A 15 -6.54 -6.44 -2.03
C VAL A 15 -8.02 -6.49 -1.62
N HIS A 16 -8.30 -6.14 -0.36
CA HIS A 16 -9.67 -6.17 0.15
C HIS A 16 -10.53 -5.12 -0.57
N PRO A 17 -11.82 -5.38 -0.87
CA PRO A 17 -12.68 -4.42 -1.57
C PRO A 17 -12.75 -3.03 -0.93
N ASN A 18 -12.71 -2.95 0.41
CA ASN A 18 -12.69 -1.67 1.14
C ASN A 18 -11.37 -0.88 1.00
N LEU A 19 -10.29 -1.51 0.55
CA LEU A 19 -8.99 -0.86 0.29
C LEU A 19 -8.75 -0.63 -1.21
N GLN A 20 -9.42 -1.39 -2.08
CA GLN A 20 -9.34 -1.23 -3.52
C GLN A 20 -9.72 0.20 -3.92
N ASP A 21 -8.97 0.78 -4.86
CA ASP A 21 -9.15 2.14 -5.39
C ASP A 21 -9.04 3.28 -4.35
N CYS A 22 -8.54 2.99 -3.14
CA CYS A 22 -8.40 3.96 -2.05
C CYS A 22 -6.95 4.46 -1.89
N ASP A 23 -6.23 4.66 -3.00
CA ASP A 23 -4.89 5.24 -2.96
C ASP A 23 -4.89 6.60 -2.24
N TRP A 24 -3.87 6.82 -1.40
CA TRP A 24 -3.68 8.00 -0.56
C TRP A 24 -4.71 8.23 0.56
N GLU A 25 -5.70 7.35 0.71
CA GLU A 25 -6.61 7.33 1.85
C GLU A 25 -5.96 6.68 3.08
N PRO A 26 -6.37 7.04 4.31
CA PRO A 26 -5.78 6.48 5.52
C PRO A 26 -6.14 5.00 5.67
N LEU A 27 -5.11 4.18 5.94
CA LEU A 27 -5.24 2.80 6.39
C LEU A 27 -4.82 2.72 7.86
N ASN A 28 -5.76 2.40 8.75
CA ASN A 28 -5.55 2.39 10.20
C ASN A 28 -5.32 0.96 10.73
N PRO A 29 -4.65 0.79 11.87
CA PRO A 29 -4.52 -0.51 12.53
C PRO A 29 -5.90 -1.16 12.73
N GLY A 30 -6.06 -2.39 12.24
CA GLY A 30 -7.33 -3.14 12.27
C GLY A 30 -8.22 -2.99 11.03
N ASP A 31 -7.93 -2.06 10.12
CA ASP A 31 -8.67 -1.92 8.86
C ASP A 31 -8.39 -3.11 7.93
N PRO A 32 -9.36 -3.50 7.08
CA PRO A 32 -9.21 -4.64 6.18
C PRO A 32 -8.24 -4.32 5.03
N MET A 33 -7.23 -5.17 4.83
CA MET A 33 -6.14 -4.95 3.88
C MET A 33 -6.17 -5.95 2.72
N PHE A 34 -6.35 -7.23 3.03
CA PHE A 34 -6.51 -8.29 2.03
C PHE A 34 -7.74 -9.16 2.33
N GLN A 35 -8.25 -9.80 1.29
CA GLN A 35 -9.25 -10.87 1.37
C GLN A 35 -8.64 -12.16 0.82
N ALA A 36 -8.50 -13.17 1.69
CA ALA A 36 -8.05 -14.50 1.30
C ALA A 36 -9.10 -15.20 0.43
N PHE A 37 -8.67 -16.15 -0.41
CA PHE A 37 -9.60 -16.87 -1.30
C PHE A 37 -10.61 -17.75 -0.57
N ASP A 38 -10.38 -18.06 0.71
CA ASP A 38 -11.34 -18.73 1.59
C ASP A 38 -12.33 -17.75 2.27
N GLY A 39 -12.28 -16.46 1.90
CA GLY A 39 -13.16 -15.41 2.40
C GLY A 39 -12.67 -14.72 3.67
N ARG A 40 -11.57 -15.16 4.30
CA ARG A 40 -11.04 -14.50 5.51
C ARG A 40 -10.47 -13.12 5.19
N THR A 41 -10.81 -12.14 6.02
CA THR A 41 -10.21 -10.80 5.99
C THR A 41 -8.87 -10.80 6.73
N ILE A 42 -7.83 -10.28 6.09
CA ILE A 42 -6.53 -10.00 6.71
C ILE A 42 -6.48 -8.50 6.97
N LYS A 43 -6.33 -8.13 8.23
CA LYS A 43 -6.32 -6.74 8.67
C LYS A 43 -4.91 -6.16 8.64
N TYR A 44 -4.81 -4.84 8.58
CA TYR A 44 -3.55 -4.14 8.77
C TYR A 44 -3.13 -4.19 10.24
N GLU A 45 -1.94 -4.72 10.51
CA GLU A 45 -1.40 -4.93 11.87
C GLU A 45 -0.28 -3.94 12.23
N GLY A 46 -0.07 -2.89 11.45
CA GLY A 46 0.93 -1.86 11.79
C GLY A 46 0.49 -1.02 12.99
N ASP A 47 1.44 -0.27 13.57
CA ASP A 47 1.23 0.48 14.82
C ASP A 47 0.62 1.87 14.63
N SER A 48 0.51 2.36 13.40
CA SER A 48 0.05 3.73 13.09
C SER A 48 -0.64 3.82 11.72
N THR A 49 -1.41 4.87 11.50
CA THR A 49 -2.04 5.13 10.20
C THR A 49 -1.00 5.37 9.11
N VAL A 50 -1.17 4.69 7.98
CA VAL A 50 -0.36 4.87 6.76
C VAL A 50 -1.25 5.27 5.59
N PHE A 51 -0.63 5.69 4.48
CA PHE A 51 -1.33 6.06 3.25
C PHE A 51 -0.83 5.17 2.11
N PRO A 52 -1.57 4.10 1.77
CA PRO A 52 -1.17 3.19 0.70
C PRO A 52 -1.18 3.88 -0.67
N ALA A 53 -0.25 3.51 -1.55
CA ALA A 53 -0.17 4.02 -2.91
C ALA A 53 0.19 2.89 -3.90
N PHE A 54 -0.21 3.06 -5.16
CA PHE A 54 -0.10 2.05 -6.22
C PHE A 54 -0.82 0.75 -5.84
N ILE A 55 -2.05 0.89 -5.32
CA ILE A 55 -2.86 -0.25 -4.91
C ILE A 55 -3.21 -1.09 -6.14
N ASN A 56 -2.83 -2.37 -6.10
CA ASN A 56 -3.19 -3.37 -7.11
C ASN A 56 -2.66 -3.06 -8.54
N GLU A 57 -1.47 -2.46 -8.65
CA GLU A 57 -0.81 -2.23 -9.95
C GLU A 57 -0.39 -3.55 -10.62
N ALA A 58 -0.84 -3.78 -11.85
CA ALA A 58 -0.62 -5.02 -12.60
C ALA A 58 0.87 -5.33 -12.81
N ALA A 59 1.69 -4.31 -13.11
CA ALA A 59 3.13 -4.47 -13.31
C ALA A 59 3.88 -4.86 -12.02
N TYR A 60 3.25 -4.75 -10.85
CA TYR A 60 3.88 -4.97 -9.56
C TYR A 60 3.66 -6.37 -8.97
N TYR A 61 2.85 -7.20 -9.64
CA TYR A 61 2.65 -8.60 -9.26
C TYR A 61 3.96 -9.40 -9.26
N GLU A 62 4.79 -9.24 -10.30
CA GLU A 62 6.12 -9.84 -10.41
C GLU A 62 7.15 -9.21 -9.45
N LYS A 63 6.87 -8.00 -8.95
CA LYS A 63 7.74 -7.26 -8.03
C LYS A 63 7.39 -7.50 -6.57
N HIS A 64 6.42 -8.38 -6.31
CA HIS A 64 5.99 -8.76 -4.97
C HIS A 64 5.51 -7.53 -4.18
N GLN A 65 4.69 -6.69 -4.84
CA GLN A 65 4.20 -5.45 -4.28
C GLN A 65 2.71 -5.27 -4.60
N ALA A 66 1.87 -5.49 -3.60
CA ALA A 66 0.44 -5.18 -3.66
C ALA A 66 0.18 -3.67 -3.59
N PHE A 67 0.98 -2.95 -2.78
CA PHE A 67 0.99 -1.49 -2.65
C PHE A 67 2.22 -1.03 -1.87
N THR A 68 2.51 0.27 -1.94
CA THR A 68 3.55 0.95 -1.17
C THR A 68 2.92 1.65 0.03
N MET A 69 3.43 1.43 1.24
CA MET A 69 3.00 2.18 2.43
C MET A 69 3.77 3.49 2.50
N THR A 70 3.07 4.60 2.68
CA THR A 70 3.68 5.91 2.83
C THR A 70 3.26 6.58 4.14
N ARG A 71 4.04 7.58 4.55
CA ARG A 71 3.74 8.49 5.66
C ARG A 71 3.54 9.90 5.10
N ARG A 72 2.53 10.61 5.61
CA ARG A 72 2.27 11.99 5.23
C ARG A 72 3.19 12.93 6.02
N GLU A 73 4.04 13.66 5.29
CA GLU A 73 5.00 14.60 5.86
C GLU A 73 4.81 16.01 5.28
N THR A 74 5.10 17.02 6.09
CA THR A 74 5.25 18.40 5.62
C THR A 74 6.74 18.70 5.45
N LEU A 75 7.16 19.00 4.22
CA LEU A 75 8.54 19.40 3.92
C LEU A 75 8.63 20.91 3.73
N THR A 76 9.67 21.53 4.28
CA THR A 76 9.99 22.95 4.07
C THR A 76 11.08 23.10 3.02
N ALA A 77 10.89 24.02 2.07
CA ALA A 77 11.91 24.35 1.06
C ALA A 77 12.32 25.82 1.16
N ASN A 78 13.62 26.09 1.07
CA ASN A 78 14.15 27.44 0.96
C ASN A 78 13.91 28.01 -0.45
N GLY A 79 13.82 29.34 -0.56
CA GLY A 79 13.73 30.00 -1.86
C GLY A 79 14.97 29.75 -2.73
N ILE A 80 14.75 29.33 -3.97
CA ILE A 80 15.81 29.11 -4.95
C ILE A 80 15.94 30.32 -5.89
N LYS A 81 17.18 30.67 -6.30
CA LYS A 81 17.45 31.71 -7.29
C LYS A 81 18.25 31.11 -8.45
N ALA A 82 17.82 31.38 -9.68
CA ALA A 82 18.61 31.07 -10.86
C ALA A 82 19.71 32.13 -11.03
N SER A 83 20.96 31.69 -11.21
CA SER A 83 22.06 32.56 -11.63
C SER A 83 21.87 32.91 -13.11
N LYS A 84 21.86 34.20 -13.45
CA LYS A 84 22.00 34.62 -14.86
C LYS A 84 23.49 34.52 -15.23
N MET A 85 23.79 33.85 -16.35
CA MET A 85 25.08 34.00 -17.04
C MET A 85 25.16 35.39 -17.69
#